data_AF-A0A939ADV9-F1
#
_entry.id   AF-A0A939ADV9-F1
#
_cell.length_a   1.000
_cell.length_b   1.000
_cell.length_c   1.000
_cell.angle_alpha   90.00
_cell.angle_beta   90.00
_cell.angle_gamma   90.00
#
_symmetry.space_group_name_H-M   'P 1'
#
loop_
_entity.id
_entity.type
_entity.pdbx_description
1 polymer ?
#
loop_
_entity_poly.entity_id
_entity_poly.type
_entity_poly.pdbx_seq_one_letter_code
_entity_poly.pdbx_strand_id
1 'polypeptide(L)'
;MGTWSKLIILVCGVVAVGCGGKDSTQAGADVGADLGKVEVGAEVCQPNCDGKECGDDGCGGECGQCGSDESCEADGNCIPGFDYPKCEGKECGSDGFGGSCGECTGPQDACVDGVCECLPACAPKECGPDGCGGSCGTCPCDECEPNEVVCNSETFQCEKDSPKDCKWIFDCFDTCPEGDQACYQNCVNSASLPAQM
;
A
#
# COMPACT_ATOMS: atom_id res chain seq x y z
N MET A 1 -30.81 -39.99 11.48
CA MET A 1 -31.40 -40.87 10.45
C MET A 1 -31.87 -39.95 9.33
N GLY A 2 -30.99 -39.44 8.48
CA GLY A 2 -30.47 -40.17 7.32
C GLY A 2 -31.28 -39.79 6.09
N THR A 3 -31.08 -38.59 5.55
CA THR A 3 -31.61 -38.20 4.23
C THR A 3 -30.44 -37.73 3.37
N TRP A 4 -30.10 -38.56 2.39
CA TRP A 4 -29.02 -38.38 1.44
C TRP A 4 -29.45 -37.35 0.40
N SER A 5 -28.92 -36.12 0.48
CA SER A 5 -29.04 -35.18 -0.63
C SER A 5 -28.07 -35.59 -1.72
N LYS A 6 -28.64 -36.14 -2.80
CA LYS A 6 -27.94 -36.57 -4.01
C LYS A 6 -27.23 -35.36 -4.63
N LEU A 7 -25.91 -35.42 -4.58
CA LEU A 7 -24.99 -34.68 -5.42
C LEU A 7 -25.34 -34.99 -6.89
N ILE A 8 -25.94 -34.03 -7.59
CA ILE A 8 -26.11 -34.09 -9.05
C ILE A 8 -24.72 -33.90 -9.64
N ILE A 9 -24.05 -35.02 -9.91
CA ILE A 9 -22.84 -35.05 -10.72
C ILE A 9 -23.29 -34.74 -12.15
N LEU A 10 -23.15 -33.48 -12.52
CA LEU A 10 -23.25 -33.00 -13.88
C LEU A 10 -22.05 -33.57 -14.64
N VAL A 11 -22.20 -34.79 -15.18
CA VAL A 11 -21.26 -35.36 -16.14
C VAL A 11 -21.42 -34.56 -17.42
N CYS A 12 -20.69 -33.46 -17.52
CA CYS A 12 -20.57 -32.71 -18.77
C CYS A 12 -19.82 -33.61 -19.75
N GLY A 13 -20.55 -34.08 -20.75
CA GLY A 13 -20.07 -35.03 -21.75
C GLY A 13 -18.80 -34.54 -22.43
N VAL A 14 -17.82 -35.43 -22.46
CA VAL A 14 -16.64 -35.31 -23.30
C VAL A 14 -17.12 -35.45 -24.75
N VAL A 15 -17.49 -34.34 -25.39
CA VAL A 15 -17.69 -34.29 -26.84
C VAL A 15 -16.31 -34.11 -27.43
N ALA A 16 -15.70 -35.22 -27.85
CA ALA A 16 -14.53 -35.22 -28.70
C ALA A 16 -14.88 -34.52 -30.01
N VAL A 17 -14.48 -33.26 -30.15
CA VAL A 17 -14.41 -32.58 -31.45
C VAL A 17 -13.20 -33.14 -32.16
N GLY A 18 -13.43 -34.17 -32.99
CA GLY A 18 -12.45 -34.63 -33.96
C GLY A 18 -12.35 -33.62 -35.10
N CYS A 19 -11.23 -32.89 -35.16
CA CYS A 19 -10.77 -32.29 -36.41
C CYS A 19 -10.09 -33.39 -37.22
N GLY A 20 -10.75 -33.89 -38.26
CA GLY A 20 -10.19 -34.85 -39.21
C GLY A 20 -9.02 -34.24 -39.97
N GLY A 21 -7.81 -34.65 -39.59
CA GLY A 21 -6.62 -34.52 -40.42
C GLY A 21 -6.74 -35.48 -41.60
N LYS A 22 -6.86 -34.93 -42.80
CA LYS A 22 -6.76 -35.72 -44.03
C LYS A 22 -5.30 -36.08 -44.24
N ASP A 23 -5.01 -37.38 -44.18
CA ASP A 23 -3.82 -37.97 -44.79
C ASP A 23 -3.67 -37.43 -46.22
N SER A 24 -2.56 -36.77 -46.49
CA SER A 24 -2.11 -36.45 -47.85
C SER A 24 -0.70 -36.98 -48.04
N THR A 25 -0.58 -38.30 -47.93
CA THR A 25 0.53 -39.02 -48.56
C THR A 25 0.12 -39.33 -49.98
N GLN A 26 0.34 -38.40 -50.91
CA GLN A 26 0.39 -38.73 -52.34
C GLN A 26 1.85 -38.77 -52.77
N ALA A 27 2.42 -39.97 -52.71
CA ALA A 27 3.51 -40.34 -53.59
C ALA A 27 2.90 -40.58 -54.99
N GLY A 28 2.99 -39.58 -55.86
CA GLY A 28 2.67 -39.67 -57.27
C GLY A 28 3.92 -39.35 -58.06
N ALA A 29 4.49 -40.37 -58.71
CA ALA A 29 5.55 -40.23 -59.68
C ALA A 29 4.93 -40.32 -61.06
N ASP A 30 4.95 -39.23 -61.81
CA ASP A 30 4.84 -39.26 -63.27
C ASP A 30 5.29 -37.96 -63.91
N VAL A 31 5.94 -38.16 -65.06
CA VAL A 31 6.79 -37.24 -65.80
C VAL A 31 5.93 -36.37 -66.72
N GLY A 32 6.15 -35.06 -66.72
CA GLY A 32 5.49 -34.14 -67.64
C GLY A 32 6.32 -32.90 -67.89
N ALA A 33 7.06 -32.90 -69.00
CA ALA A 33 7.72 -31.73 -69.52
C ALA A 33 6.68 -30.71 -70.00
N ASP A 34 6.69 -29.49 -69.45
CA ASP A 34 6.25 -28.31 -70.19
C ASP A 34 6.96 -27.06 -69.67
N LEU A 35 7.43 -26.26 -70.62
CA LEU A 35 8.26 -25.08 -70.44
C LEU A 35 7.43 -23.94 -69.87
N GLY A 36 7.35 -23.87 -68.55
CA GLY A 36 6.96 -22.67 -67.83
C GLY A 36 7.95 -22.44 -66.70
N LYS A 37 8.97 -21.61 -66.93
CA LYS A 37 9.66 -20.96 -65.82
C LYS A 37 8.61 -20.16 -65.07
N VAL A 38 7.97 -20.77 -64.08
CA VAL A 38 7.53 -20.02 -62.92
C VAL A 38 8.83 -19.60 -62.29
N GLU A 39 9.30 -18.42 -62.67
CA GLU A 39 10.16 -17.68 -61.78
C GLU A 39 9.27 -17.46 -60.56
N VAL A 40 9.36 -18.39 -59.60
CA VAL A 40 9.17 -18.01 -58.22
C VAL A 40 10.24 -16.96 -58.06
N GLY A 41 9.85 -15.72 -58.29
CA GLY A 41 10.56 -14.60 -57.75
C GLY A 41 10.56 -14.88 -56.27
N ALA A 42 11.61 -15.58 -55.81
CA ALA A 42 12.22 -15.21 -54.57
C ALA A 42 12.64 -13.76 -54.80
N GLU A 43 11.66 -12.85 -54.70
CA GLU A 43 11.90 -11.49 -54.32
C GLU A 43 12.78 -11.63 -53.10
N VAL A 44 14.08 -11.42 -53.32
CA VAL A 44 15.09 -11.58 -52.29
C VAL A 44 14.66 -10.59 -51.22
N CYS A 45 14.07 -11.13 -50.15
CA CYS A 45 13.59 -10.29 -49.09
C CYS A 45 14.83 -9.64 -48.48
N GLN A 46 14.91 -8.32 -48.59
CA GLN A 46 16.02 -7.56 -48.06
C GLN A 46 15.66 -7.12 -46.64
N PRO A 47 16.30 -7.68 -45.61
CA PRO A 47 16.00 -7.33 -44.23
C PRO A 47 16.30 -5.85 -43.98
N ASN A 48 15.41 -5.18 -43.26
CA ASN A 48 15.54 -3.77 -42.91
C ASN A 48 15.50 -3.55 -41.40
N CYS A 49 16.64 -3.13 -40.85
CA CYS A 49 16.81 -2.80 -39.45
C CYS A 49 17.11 -1.31 -39.22
N ASP A 50 16.96 -0.46 -40.24
CA ASP A 50 17.26 0.96 -40.12
C ASP A 50 16.37 1.61 -39.04
N GLY A 51 17.02 2.07 -37.97
CA GLY A 51 16.35 2.70 -36.83
C GLY A 51 15.75 1.74 -35.80
N LYS A 52 15.98 0.43 -35.90
CA LYS A 52 15.54 -0.57 -34.91
C LYS A 52 16.70 -1.09 -34.08
N GLU A 53 16.50 -1.20 -32.77
CA GLU A 53 17.39 -1.87 -31.81
C GLU A 53 17.01 -3.33 -31.59
N CYS A 54 15.71 -3.64 -31.55
CA CYS A 54 15.17 -5.00 -31.52
C CYS A 54 13.94 -5.17 -32.48
N GLY A 55 13.53 -6.41 -32.78
CA GLY A 55 12.25 -6.73 -33.47
C GLY A 55 12.38 -7.19 -34.93
N ASP A 56 11.29 -7.50 -35.61
CA ASP A 56 11.31 -8.11 -36.96
C ASP A 56 12.04 -7.26 -38.03
N ASP A 57 12.80 -7.93 -38.90
CA ASP A 57 13.49 -7.32 -40.06
C ASP A 57 12.62 -7.20 -41.33
N GLY A 58 11.36 -7.63 -41.25
CA GLY A 58 10.41 -7.64 -42.37
C GLY A 58 10.57 -8.81 -43.35
N CYS A 59 11.54 -9.69 -43.10
CA CYS A 59 11.92 -10.81 -43.96
C CYS A 59 11.94 -12.16 -43.26
N GLY A 60 11.38 -12.23 -42.06
CA GLY A 60 11.32 -13.43 -41.23
C GLY A 60 12.57 -13.65 -40.38
N GLY A 61 13.49 -12.69 -40.34
CA GLY A 61 14.55 -12.58 -39.34
C GLY A 61 14.27 -11.47 -38.32
N GLU A 62 15.20 -11.28 -37.40
CA GLU A 62 15.10 -10.28 -36.34
C GLU A 62 16.30 -9.32 -36.40
N CYS A 63 16.02 -8.05 -36.15
CA CYS A 63 16.99 -7.00 -35.90
C CYS A 63 17.34 -7.03 -34.42
N GLY A 64 18.60 -7.30 -34.06
CA GLY A 64 19.11 -7.17 -32.69
C GLY A 64 18.37 -7.96 -31.61
N GLN A 65 18.68 -7.67 -30.34
CA GLN A 65 18.01 -8.23 -29.17
C GLN A 65 18.15 -7.24 -28.01
N CYS A 66 17.05 -6.96 -27.32
CA CYS A 66 17.08 -6.08 -26.15
C CYS A 66 17.77 -6.77 -24.95
N GLY A 67 18.20 -6.02 -23.94
CA GLY A 67 18.81 -6.57 -22.73
C GLY A 67 17.89 -7.53 -21.95
N SER A 68 18.45 -8.27 -20.98
CA SER A 68 17.69 -9.24 -20.18
C SER A 68 16.50 -8.65 -19.43
N ASP A 69 16.56 -7.35 -19.12
CA ASP A 69 15.55 -6.60 -18.38
C ASP A 69 14.80 -5.62 -19.28
N GLU A 70 14.85 -5.82 -20.61
CA GLU A 70 14.23 -4.96 -21.61
C GLU A 70 13.25 -5.76 -22.48
N SER A 71 12.24 -5.08 -23.03
CA SER A 71 11.28 -5.61 -23.98
C SER A 71 11.30 -4.79 -25.26
N CYS A 72 11.09 -5.45 -26.39
CA CYS A 72 11.02 -4.79 -27.69
C CYS A 72 9.65 -4.14 -27.86
N GLU A 73 9.62 -2.82 -28.03
CA GLU A 73 8.41 -2.13 -28.47
C GLU A 73 8.16 -2.35 -29.97
N ALA A 74 6.91 -2.14 -30.40
CA ALA A 74 6.52 -2.31 -31.81
C ALA A 74 7.30 -1.40 -32.77
N ASP A 75 7.77 -0.25 -32.30
CA ASP A 75 8.61 0.69 -33.06
C ASP A 75 10.08 0.23 -33.19
N GLY A 76 10.45 -0.89 -32.54
CA GLY A 76 11.78 -1.49 -32.60
C GLY A 76 12.79 -0.97 -31.57
N ASN A 77 12.34 -0.20 -30.57
CA ASN A 77 13.20 0.27 -29.49
C ASN A 77 13.23 -0.72 -28.32
N CYS A 78 14.37 -0.81 -27.63
CA CYS A 78 14.44 -1.48 -26.34
C CYS A 78 13.86 -0.56 -25.27
N ILE A 79 12.83 -1.03 -24.55
CA ILE A 79 12.36 -0.35 -23.34
C ILE A 79 12.62 -1.24 -22.14
N PRO A 80 12.76 -0.69 -20.92
CA PRO A 80 12.75 -1.48 -19.70
C PRO A 80 11.51 -2.39 -19.70
N GLY A 81 11.72 -3.70 -19.54
CA GLY A 81 10.72 -4.74 -19.73
C GLY A 81 9.64 -4.70 -18.64
N PHE A 82 8.46 -5.22 -18.92
CA PHE A 82 7.30 -5.16 -17.99
C PHE A 82 7.49 -5.90 -16.64
N ASP A 83 8.71 -6.33 -16.31
CA ASP A 83 9.12 -6.94 -15.05
C ASP A 83 10.11 -6.08 -14.25
N TYR A 84 10.37 -4.81 -14.61
CA TYR A 84 11.13 -3.91 -13.73
C TYR A 84 10.21 -3.35 -12.64
N PRO A 85 10.38 -3.72 -11.36
CA PRO A 85 9.57 -3.13 -10.29
C PRO A 85 9.87 -1.63 -10.18
N LYS A 86 8.85 -0.79 -10.30
CA LYS A 86 8.96 0.70 -10.22
C LYS A 86 9.13 1.18 -8.77
N CYS A 87 10.20 0.71 -8.14
CA CYS A 87 10.48 0.90 -6.73
C CYS A 87 11.65 1.83 -6.46
N GLU A 88 12.34 2.33 -7.49
CA GLU A 88 13.39 3.32 -7.31
C GLU A 88 12.84 4.56 -6.59
N GLY A 89 13.38 4.84 -5.40
CA GLY A 89 12.95 5.94 -4.55
C GLY A 89 11.67 5.68 -3.72
N LYS A 90 11.12 4.46 -3.71
CA LYS A 90 9.97 4.09 -2.89
C LYS A 90 10.36 3.12 -1.77
N GLU A 91 9.83 3.35 -0.58
CA GLU A 91 9.91 2.46 0.58
C GLU A 91 8.73 1.47 0.63
N CYS A 92 7.59 1.85 0.06
CA CYS A 92 6.36 1.07 0.08
C CYS A 92 5.51 1.29 -1.17
N GLY A 93 4.43 0.51 -1.31
CA GLY A 93 3.42 0.69 -2.34
C GLY A 93 3.61 -0.25 -3.54
N SER A 94 2.77 -0.11 -4.56
CA SER A 94 2.80 -1.01 -5.72
C SER A 94 4.02 -0.78 -6.62
N ASP A 95 4.56 -1.87 -7.15
CA ASP A 95 5.65 -1.85 -8.14
C ASP A 95 5.17 -1.57 -9.59
N GLY A 96 3.86 -1.45 -9.80
CA GLY A 96 3.23 -1.20 -11.10
C GLY A 96 2.89 -2.46 -11.89
N PHE A 97 3.29 -3.64 -11.41
CA PHE A 97 3.15 -4.93 -12.11
C PHE A 97 2.47 -6.01 -11.24
N GLY A 98 1.80 -5.59 -10.17
CA GLY A 98 1.00 -6.46 -9.30
C GLY A 98 1.76 -6.96 -8.07
N GLY A 99 3.02 -6.57 -7.90
CA GLY A 99 3.77 -6.72 -6.66
C GLY A 99 3.87 -5.40 -5.88
N SER A 100 4.80 -5.35 -4.93
CA SER A 100 4.97 -4.24 -3.99
C SER A 100 6.45 -3.95 -3.72
N CYS A 101 6.79 -2.67 -3.57
CA CYS A 101 8.14 -2.17 -3.30
C CYS A 101 8.60 -2.39 -1.84
N GLY A 102 7.66 -2.68 -0.95
CA GLY A 102 7.89 -2.84 0.47
C GLY A 102 6.60 -2.67 1.26
N GLU A 103 6.68 -2.85 2.57
CA GLU A 103 5.56 -2.74 3.50
C GLU A 103 5.95 -1.85 4.68
N CYS A 104 5.04 -0.99 5.12
CA CYS A 104 5.25 -0.18 6.31
C CYS A 104 5.03 -1.04 7.57
N THR A 105 6.01 -1.05 8.47
CA THR A 105 6.00 -1.90 9.67
C THR A 105 5.63 -1.15 10.94
N GLY A 106 5.58 0.19 10.90
CA GLY A 106 5.11 0.98 12.01
C GLY A 106 3.63 0.71 12.28
N PRO A 107 3.20 0.71 13.55
CA PRO A 107 1.84 0.34 13.94
C PRO A 107 0.76 1.30 13.40
N GLN A 108 1.16 2.50 12.96
CA GLN A 108 0.29 3.57 12.47
C GLN A 108 0.79 4.16 11.14
N ASP A 109 1.75 3.49 10.51
CA ASP A 109 2.32 3.96 9.25
C ASP A 109 1.38 3.61 8.10
N ALA A 110 1.19 4.56 7.19
CA ALA A 110 0.54 4.35 5.92
C ALA A 110 1.51 4.65 4.79
N CYS A 111 1.31 3.96 3.67
CA CYS A 111 2.07 4.26 2.48
C CYS A 111 1.46 5.48 1.77
N VAL A 112 2.15 6.62 1.82
CA VAL A 112 1.75 7.88 1.19
C VAL A 112 2.83 8.24 0.18
N ASP A 113 2.45 8.33 -1.10
CA ASP A 113 3.35 8.66 -2.21
C ASP A 113 4.64 7.82 -2.29
N GLY A 114 4.59 6.58 -1.81
CA GLY A 114 5.71 5.64 -1.83
C GLY A 114 6.63 5.73 -0.62
N VAL A 115 6.31 6.56 0.37
CA VAL A 115 7.03 6.72 1.63
C VAL A 115 6.16 6.23 2.78
N CYS A 116 6.76 5.60 3.79
CA CYS A 116 6.03 5.24 5.00
C CYS A 116 5.90 6.46 5.91
N GLU A 117 4.68 6.99 6.01
CA GLU A 117 4.37 8.13 6.87
C GLU A 117 3.46 7.69 8.02
N CYS A 118 3.82 8.07 9.25
CA CYS A 118 2.97 7.83 10.42
C CYS A 118 1.74 8.73 10.36
N LEU A 119 0.54 8.13 10.41
CA LEU A 119 -0.72 8.87 10.43
C LEU A 119 -1.19 9.11 11.88
N PRO A 120 -1.24 10.38 12.35
CA PRO A 120 -1.68 10.72 13.70
C PRO A 120 -3.08 10.18 14.02
N ALA A 121 -3.19 9.36 15.06
CA ALA A 121 -4.44 8.75 15.48
C ALA A 121 -5.13 9.55 16.58
N CYS A 122 -5.84 10.61 16.16
CA CYS A 122 -6.51 11.52 17.08
C CYS A 122 -7.99 11.26 17.33
N ALA A 123 -8.76 10.64 16.43
CA ALA A 123 -10.14 10.33 16.77
C ALA A 123 -10.23 9.06 17.64
N PRO A 124 -11.00 9.02 18.74
CA PRO A 124 -11.91 10.04 19.30
C PRO A 124 -11.29 10.89 20.44
N LYS A 125 -9.96 10.97 20.53
CA LYS A 125 -9.23 11.75 21.55
C LYS A 125 -9.40 13.26 21.33
N GLU A 126 -9.62 13.99 22.42
CA GLU A 126 -9.61 15.45 22.44
C GLU A 126 -8.22 16.01 22.77
N CYS A 127 -7.42 15.23 23.52
CA CYS A 127 -6.12 15.60 24.05
C CYS A 127 -5.17 14.38 24.10
N GLY A 128 -3.86 14.60 24.21
CA GLY A 128 -2.86 13.55 24.49
C GLY A 128 -2.07 13.09 23.26
N PRO A 129 -1.25 12.02 23.35
CA PRO A 129 -0.34 11.62 22.27
C PRO A 129 -1.09 11.08 21.04
N ASP A 130 -0.59 11.45 19.86
CA ASP A 130 -1.14 11.00 18.57
C ASP A 130 -0.59 9.66 18.07
N GLY A 131 0.48 9.17 18.71
CA GLY A 131 1.18 7.93 18.36
C GLY A 131 2.31 8.08 17.34
N CYS A 132 2.48 9.28 16.77
CA CYS A 132 3.53 9.64 15.81
C CYS A 132 4.58 10.61 16.41
N GLY A 133 4.63 10.72 17.74
CA GLY A 133 5.52 11.64 18.45
C GLY A 133 4.96 13.07 18.59
N GLY A 134 3.75 13.31 18.10
CA GLY A 134 2.98 14.54 18.31
C GLY A 134 1.88 14.38 19.36
N SER A 135 0.96 15.34 19.39
CA SER A 135 -0.17 15.39 20.31
C SER A 135 -1.45 15.80 19.60
N CYS A 136 -2.53 15.10 19.92
CA CYS A 136 -3.89 15.44 19.57
C CYS A 136 -4.37 16.56 20.48
N GLY A 137 -4.61 17.76 19.94
CA GLY A 137 -5.26 18.85 20.65
C GLY A 137 -4.57 19.33 21.94
N THR A 138 -5.20 20.30 22.58
CA THR A 138 -4.85 20.82 23.90
C THR A 138 -6.14 21.13 24.63
N CYS A 139 -6.27 20.75 25.90
CA CYS A 139 -7.42 21.15 26.69
C CYS A 139 -7.37 22.65 26.98
N PRO A 140 -8.50 23.38 26.88
CA PRO A 140 -8.55 24.79 27.23
C PRO A 140 -8.22 24.97 28.72
N CYS A 141 -7.07 25.56 29.02
CA CYS A 141 -6.74 26.05 30.35
C CYS A 141 -6.95 27.58 30.36
N ASP A 142 -8.10 27.99 30.89
CA ASP A 142 -8.26 29.37 31.32
C ASP A 142 -7.57 29.47 32.70
N GLU A 143 -6.54 30.32 32.77
CA GLU A 143 -5.81 30.83 33.96
C GLU A 143 -6.19 30.19 35.31
N CYS A 144 -5.24 29.51 35.97
CA CYS A 144 -5.36 28.69 37.20
C CYS A 144 -6.53 29.05 38.15
N GLU A 145 -7.72 28.50 37.88
CA GLU A 145 -8.89 28.53 38.76
C GLU A 145 -9.30 27.09 39.14
N PRO A 146 -9.90 26.87 40.33
CA PRO A 146 -10.39 25.55 40.70
C PRO A 146 -11.41 25.04 39.66
N ASN A 147 -11.24 23.78 39.21
CA ASN A 147 -11.92 23.12 38.07
C ASN A 147 -11.24 23.27 36.69
N GLU A 148 -9.91 23.28 36.62
CA GLU A 148 -9.16 23.25 35.36
C GLU A 148 -9.53 22.00 34.53
N VAL A 149 -9.64 22.20 33.21
CA VAL A 149 -9.90 21.11 32.26
C VAL A 149 -8.57 20.46 31.92
N VAL A 150 -8.34 19.26 32.43
CA VAL A 150 -7.09 18.52 32.25
C VAL A 150 -7.31 17.38 31.26
N CYS A 151 -6.25 17.01 30.54
CA CYS A 151 -6.27 15.84 29.70
C CYS A 151 -6.25 14.57 30.56
N ASN A 152 -7.36 13.84 30.58
CA ASN A 152 -7.40 12.54 31.23
C ASN A 152 -6.54 11.55 30.41
N SER A 153 -5.50 10.99 31.01
CA SER A 153 -4.55 10.10 30.31
C SER A 153 -5.08 8.69 30.05
N GLU A 154 -6.21 8.30 30.67
CA GLU A 154 -6.88 7.02 30.44
C GLU A 154 -7.96 7.14 29.34
N THR A 155 -8.75 8.22 29.36
CA THR A 155 -9.87 8.44 28.41
C THR A 155 -9.48 9.31 27.22
N PHE A 156 -8.38 10.06 27.30
CA PHE A 156 -7.93 11.06 26.34
C PHE A 156 -9.00 12.12 26.02
N GLN A 157 -9.87 12.39 26.99
CA GLN A 157 -10.89 13.45 26.93
C GLN A 157 -10.48 14.61 27.84
N CYS A 158 -10.93 15.80 27.48
CA CYS A 158 -10.78 16.99 28.30
C CYS A 158 -11.87 16.98 29.37
N GLU A 159 -11.49 16.61 30.59
CA GLU A 159 -12.40 16.50 31.71
C GLU A 159 -12.07 17.57 32.74
N LYS A 160 -13.11 18.13 33.38
CA LYS A 160 -12.91 18.96 34.57
C LYS A 160 -12.47 18.02 35.67
N ASP A 161 -11.18 18.01 35.95
CA ASP A 161 -10.69 17.22 37.06
C ASP A 161 -11.24 17.85 38.34
N SER A 162 -12.24 17.21 38.95
CA SER A 162 -12.60 17.54 40.32
C SER A 162 -11.42 17.03 41.15
N PRO A 163 -10.64 17.94 41.73
CA PRO A 163 -9.20 17.79 41.70
C PRO A 163 -8.77 16.74 42.72
N LYS A 164 -8.24 15.60 42.24
CA LYS A 164 -7.49 14.69 43.09
C LYS A 164 -6.23 15.38 43.65
N ASP A 165 -5.77 16.44 42.99
CA ASP A 165 -4.67 17.32 43.41
C ASP A 165 -5.09 18.60 44.17
N CYS A 166 -6.39 18.83 44.41
CA CYS A 166 -6.86 19.82 45.39
C CYS A 166 -7.70 19.19 46.48
N LYS A 167 -7.94 17.87 46.45
CA LYS A 167 -8.54 17.17 47.59
C LYS A 167 -7.78 17.47 48.87
N TRP A 168 -6.44 17.50 48.82
CA TRP A 168 -5.64 17.90 49.97
C TRP A 168 -5.78 19.40 50.32
N ILE A 169 -6.08 20.30 49.37
CA ILE A 169 -6.33 21.73 49.66
C ILE A 169 -7.66 21.90 50.40
N PHE A 170 -8.70 21.17 49.98
CA PHE A 170 -10.01 21.18 50.62
C PHE A 170 -9.94 20.51 51.99
N ASP A 171 -9.25 19.36 52.08
CA ASP A 171 -8.99 18.70 53.36
C ASP A 171 -8.14 19.60 54.29
N CYS A 172 -7.21 20.42 53.74
CA CYS A 172 -6.43 21.41 54.51
C CYS A 172 -7.31 22.56 55.02
N PHE A 173 -8.18 23.10 54.17
CA PHE A 173 -9.14 24.14 54.56
C PHE A 173 -10.10 23.67 55.66
N ASP A 174 -10.54 22.41 55.62
CA ASP A 174 -11.38 21.80 56.66
C ASP A 174 -10.66 21.64 58.01
N THR A 175 -9.32 21.65 58.02
CA THR A 175 -8.52 21.64 59.26
C THR A 175 -8.26 23.03 59.85
N CYS A 176 -8.56 24.10 59.12
CA CYS A 176 -8.35 25.47 59.57
C CYS A 176 -9.54 25.99 60.42
N PRO A 177 -9.27 26.64 61.57
CA PRO A 177 -10.32 27.32 62.32
C PRO A 177 -11.01 28.43 61.51
N GLU A 178 -12.32 28.62 61.71
CA GLU A 178 -13.08 29.66 61.04
C GLU A 178 -12.45 31.05 61.26
N GLY A 179 -12.11 31.72 60.16
CA GLY A 179 -11.55 33.08 60.16
C GLY A 179 -10.02 33.16 60.23
N ASP A 180 -9.29 32.04 60.27
CA ASP A 180 -7.83 32.04 60.27
C ASP A 180 -7.23 32.19 58.87
N GLN A 181 -7.11 33.44 58.41
CA GLN A 181 -6.55 33.76 57.08
C GLN A 181 -5.11 33.28 56.88
N ALA A 182 -4.31 33.16 57.94
CA ALA A 182 -2.94 32.68 57.83
C ALA A 182 -2.93 31.16 57.56
N CYS A 183 -3.84 30.41 58.19
CA CYS A 183 -4.03 28.98 57.93
C CYS A 183 -4.46 28.72 56.48
N TYR A 184 -5.47 29.45 56.00
CA TYR A 184 -5.93 29.32 54.61
C TYR A 184 -4.85 29.68 53.59
N GLN A 185 -4.08 30.76 53.82
CA GLN A 185 -3.01 31.15 52.89
C GLN A 185 -1.86 30.13 52.84
N ASN A 186 -1.57 29.45 53.96
CA ASN A 186 -0.56 28.38 53.98
C ASN A 186 -1.00 27.15 53.18
N CYS A 187 -2.28 26.77 53.23
CA CYS A 187 -2.82 25.70 52.39
C CYS A 187 -2.67 26.07 50.90
N VAL A 188 -2.97 27.31 50.49
CA VAL A 188 -2.79 27.77 49.09
C VAL A 188 -1.33 27.79 48.66
N ASN A 189 -0.43 28.31 49.50
CA ASN A 189 1.00 28.39 49.16
C ASN A 189 1.65 26.99 49.04
N SER A 190 1.12 26.00 49.76
CA SER A 190 1.57 24.61 49.65
C SER A 190 1.15 23.96 48.32
N ALA A 191 0.14 24.52 47.63
CA ALA A 191 -0.38 24.02 46.35
C ALA A 191 0.42 24.52 45.16
N SER A 192 1.05 25.67 45.31
CA SER A 192 1.86 26.31 44.30
C SER A 192 3.30 25.78 44.21
N LEU A 193 3.70 24.85 45.08
CA LEU A 193 5.00 24.19 44.95
C LEU A 193 4.86 23.00 43.98
N PRO A 194 5.62 22.96 42.87
CA PRO A 194 5.59 21.81 41.99
C PRO A 194 6.00 20.59 42.81
N ALA A 195 5.19 19.53 42.71
CA ALA A 195 5.43 18.24 43.36
C ALA A 195 6.90 17.84 43.15
N GLN A 196 7.71 17.99 44.20
CA GLN A 196 9.06 17.44 44.21
C GLN A 196 8.88 15.92 44.33
N MET A 197 9.42 15.23 43.32
CA MET A 197 9.54 13.78 43.12
C MET A 197 9.55 12.90 44.38
#